data_AF-A0A1U9QZU1-F1
#
_entry.id   AF-A0A1U9QZU1-F1
#
_cell.length_a   1.000
_cell.length_b   1.000
_cell.length_c   1.000
_cell.angle_alpha   90.00
_cell.angle_beta   90.00
_cell.angle_gamma   90.00
#
_symmetry.space_group_name_H-M   'P 1'
#
loop_
_entity.id
_entity.type
_entity.pdbx_description
1 polymer ?
#
loop_
_entity_poly.entity_id
_entity_poly.type
_entity_poly.pdbx_seq_one_letter_code
_entity_poly.pdbx_strand_id
1 'polypeptide(L)'
;MSGEWVRVRVPLAEGWSTRFEEAEPVRGFRWDKGARGFAGWYYAVSAGDSIGFESWLERDRLILLDRDPDVAGVASQPFWLH
;
A
#
# COMPACT_ATOMS: atom_id res chain seq x y z
N MET A 1 -14.89 7.90 9.52
CA MET A 1 -15.94 6.95 9.90
C MET A 1 -15.26 5.62 10.18
N SER A 2 -15.25 5.13 11.43
CA SER A 2 -14.69 3.81 11.74
C SER A 2 -15.76 2.75 11.46
N GLY A 3 -15.85 2.30 10.20
CA GLY A 3 -16.48 1.02 9.89
C GLY A 3 -15.59 -0.11 10.42
N GLU A 4 -16.19 -1.16 10.95
CA GLU A 4 -15.45 -2.36 11.36
C GLU A 4 -14.95 -3.08 10.10
N TRP A 5 -13.63 -3.01 9.86
CA TRP A 5 -13.01 -3.72 8.74
C TRP A 5 -12.87 -5.20 9.09
N VAL A 6 -13.50 -6.07 8.29
CA VAL A 6 -13.38 -7.52 8.44
C VAL A 6 -12.43 -8.07 7.37
N ARG A 7 -11.45 -8.86 7.78
CA ARG A 7 -10.58 -9.59 6.86
C ARG A 7 -11.32 -10.80 6.30
N VAL A 8 -11.35 -10.92 4.98
CA VAL A 8 -11.98 -12.04 4.26
C VAL A 8 -10.95 -12.78 3.41
N ARG A 9 -11.20 -14.07 3.15
CA ARG A 9 -10.43 -14.87 2.18
C ARG A 9 -11.35 -15.26 1.05
N VAL A 10 -11.12 -14.66 -0.11
CA VAL A 10 -11.89 -14.89 -1.34
C VAL A 10 -10.93 -14.94 -2.54
N PRO A 11 -11.31 -15.58 -3.66
CA PRO A 11 -10.60 -15.39 -4.92
C PRO A 11 -10.44 -13.90 -5.25
N LEU A 12 -9.29 -13.50 -5.80
CA LEU A 12 -9.03 -12.09 -6.12
C LEU A 12 -10.11 -11.49 -7.04
N ALA A 13 -10.63 -12.29 -7.96
CA ALA A 13 -11.71 -11.90 -8.87
C ALA A 13 -13.02 -11.53 -8.13
N GLU A 14 -13.30 -12.12 -6.96
CA GLU A 14 -14.47 -11.78 -6.16
C GLU A 14 -14.27 -10.48 -5.37
N GLY A 15 -13.03 -10.13 -5.04
CA GLY A 15 -12.67 -8.89 -4.34
C GLY A 15 -12.46 -7.67 -5.25
N TRP A 16 -12.78 -7.77 -6.54
CA TRP A 16 -12.43 -6.75 -7.54
C TRP A 16 -13.00 -5.35 -7.26
N SER A 17 -14.14 -5.28 -6.57
CA SER A 17 -14.83 -4.02 -6.26
C SER A 17 -14.31 -3.34 -4.98
N THR A 18 -13.37 -3.97 -4.27
CA THR A 18 -12.73 -3.37 -3.10
C THR A 18 -11.73 -2.31 -3.55
N ARG A 19 -11.82 -1.12 -2.93
CA ARG A 19 -10.81 -0.07 -3.05
C ARG A 19 -9.60 -0.42 -2.21
N PHE A 20 -8.59 -1.02 -2.83
CA PHE A 20 -7.39 -1.45 -2.11
C PHE A 20 -6.58 -0.29 -1.55
N GLU A 21 -6.67 0.89 -2.17
CA GLU A 21 -6.09 2.15 -1.70
C GLU A 21 -6.66 2.63 -0.36
N GLU A 22 -7.85 2.16 0.03
CA GLU A 22 -8.48 2.46 1.33
C GLU A 22 -8.24 1.34 2.37
N ALA A 23 -7.61 0.23 1.97
CA ALA A 23 -7.40 -0.93 2.84
C ALA A 23 -6.21 -0.72 3.79
N GLU A 24 -6.39 -1.09 5.06
CA GLU A 24 -5.28 -1.12 6.00
C GLU A 24 -4.24 -2.19 5.60
N PRO A 25 -2.94 -1.89 5.74
CA PRO A 25 -1.89 -2.88 5.50
C PRO A 25 -2.13 -4.15 6.31
N VAL A 26 -2.02 -5.32 5.66
CA VAL A 26 -2.25 -6.61 6.34
C VAL A 26 -1.25 -6.90 7.45
N ARG A 27 -0.11 -6.20 7.44
CA ARG A 27 0.92 -6.21 8.48
C ARG A 27 1.50 -4.82 8.67
N GLY A 28 2.06 -4.57 9.84
CA GLY A 28 2.87 -3.38 10.08
C GLY A 28 4.15 -3.38 9.25
N PHE A 29 4.61 -2.18 8.89
CA PHE A 29 5.91 -1.94 8.27
C PHE A 29 7.03 -2.19 9.29
N ARG A 30 8.13 -2.81 8.87
CA ARG A 30 9.32 -3.02 9.71
C ARG A 30 10.43 -2.06 9.36
N TRP A 31 10.85 -1.25 10.33
CA TRP A 31 11.92 -0.26 10.19
C TRP A 31 13.09 -0.59 11.12
N ASP A 32 13.69 -1.75 10.89
CA ASP A 32 14.76 -2.23 11.74
C ASP A 32 16.06 -1.46 11.51
N LYS A 33 16.63 -0.91 12.58
CA LYS A 33 17.93 -0.22 12.51
C LYS A 33 19.01 -1.20 12.04
N GLY A 34 19.66 -0.87 10.93
CA GLY A 34 20.71 -1.72 10.34
C GLY A 34 20.21 -2.75 9.32
N ALA A 35 18.92 -2.71 8.97
CA ALA A 35 18.42 -3.43 7.81
C ALA A 35 19.12 -2.95 6.54
N ARG A 36 19.30 -3.86 5.57
CA ARG A 36 19.91 -3.53 4.26
C ARG A 36 19.01 -2.63 3.40
N GLY A 37 17.70 -2.64 3.66
CA GLY A 37 16.71 -1.79 3.00
C GLY A 37 16.48 -0.48 3.74
N PHE A 38 16.04 0.54 3.00
CA PHE A 38 15.52 1.78 3.57
C PHE A 38 14.00 1.74 3.55
N ALA A 39 13.40 1.95 4.70
CA ALA A 39 11.97 1.91 4.91
C ALA A 39 11.48 3.24 5.47
N GLY A 40 10.25 3.62 5.16
CA GLY A 40 9.69 4.90 5.58
C GLY A 40 8.33 5.18 4.95
N TRP A 41 7.97 6.46 4.97
CA TRP A 41 6.73 6.97 4.38
C TRP A 41 7.04 7.81 3.16
N TYR A 42 6.23 7.64 2.12
CA TYR A 42 6.18 8.50 0.95
C TYR A 42 4.80 9.14 0.87
N TYR A 43 4.73 10.47 0.87
CA TYR A 43 3.46 11.17 0.68
C TYR A 43 3.13 11.22 -0.81
N ALA A 44 2.13 10.44 -1.23
CA ALA A 44 1.65 10.40 -2.61
C ALA A 44 0.60 11.49 -2.81
N VAL A 45 0.90 12.47 -3.65
CA VAL A 45 0.00 13.60 -3.92
C VAL A 45 -1.26 13.11 -4.65
N SER A 46 -1.15 12.12 -5.53
CA SER A 46 -2.27 11.54 -6.27
C SER A 46 -3.27 10.82 -5.36
N ALA A 47 -2.79 10.25 -4.25
CA ALA A 47 -3.62 9.58 -3.24
C ALA A 47 -4.02 10.51 -2.08
N GLY A 48 -3.32 11.64 -1.90
CA GLY A 48 -3.50 12.54 -0.75
C GLY A 48 -3.08 11.93 0.59
N ASP A 49 -2.28 10.86 0.59
CA ASP A 49 -1.96 10.07 1.78
C ASP A 49 -0.49 9.59 1.82
N SER A 50 -0.02 9.17 3.00
CA SER A 50 1.30 8.60 3.23
C SER A 50 1.30 7.09 3.04
N ILE A 51 2.02 6.62 2.02
CA ILE A 51 2.16 5.20 1.71
C ILE A 51 3.50 4.68 2.25
N GLY A 52 3.44 3.61 3.03
CA GLY A 52 4.63 2.99 3.62
C GLY A 52 5.40 2.16 2.61
N PHE A 53 6.72 2.17 2.68
CA PHE A 53 7.60 1.32 1.87
C PHE A 53 8.70 0.72 2.74
N GLU A 54 9.26 -0.41 2.31
CA GLU A 54 10.29 -1.18 3.01
C GLU A 54 11.60 -1.30 2.21
N SER A 55 11.66 -0.72 1.00
CA SER A 55 12.89 -0.65 0.22
C SER A 55 13.00 0.60 -0.67
N TRP A 56 14.23 0.92 -1.10
CA TRP A 56 14.49 1.96 -2.10
C TRP A 56 13.74 1.69 -3.41
N LEU A 57 13.69 0.43 -3.84
CA LEU A 57 12.99 0.03 -5.06
C LEU A 57 11.49 0.32 -4.96
N GLU A 58 10.87 0.00 -3.81
CA GLU A 58 9.46 0.31 -3.58
C GLU A 58 9.22 1.83 -3.56
N ARG A 59 10.07 2.60 -2.90
CA ARG A 59 9.96 4.07 -2.90
C ARG A 59 10.06 4.65 -4.30
N ASP A 60 11.02 4.21 -5.10
CA ASP A 60 11.18 4.70 -6.47
C ASP A 60 9.98 4.30 -7.34
N ARG A 61 9.35 3.14 -7.07
CA ARG A 61 8.09 2.77 -7.72
C ARG A 61 6.92 3.65 -7.29
N LEU A 62 6.83 4.02 -6.02
CA LEU A 62 5.81 4.96 -5.52
C LEU A 62 5.92 6.32 -6.22
N ILE A 63 7.14 6.84 -6.41
CA ILE A 63 7.37 8.10 -7.16
C ILE A 63 6.81 8.00 -8.59
N LEU A 64 7.05 6.88 -9.28
CA LEU A 64 6.57 6.68 -10.63
C LEU A 64 5.04 6.56 -10.68
N LEU A 65 4.44 5.84 -9.73
CA LEU A 65 2.98 5.67 -9.64
C LEU A 65 2.29 6.99 -9.30
N ASP A 66 2.85 7.79 -8.40
CA ASP A 66 2.31 9.10 -8.01
C ASP A 66 2.34 10.12 -9.16
N ARG A 67 3.26 9.94 -10.12
CA ARG A 67 3.34 10.78 -11.31
C ARG A 67 2.38 10.37 -12.43
N ASP A 68 1.96 9.12 -12.48
CA ASP A 68 1.19 8.56 -13.59
C ASP A 68 -0.29 9.02 -13.51
N PRO A 69 -0.81 9.76 -14.50
CA PRO A 69 -2.20 10.26 -14.46
C PRO A 69 -3.25 9.16 -14.54
N ASP A 70 -2.90 7.94 -14.98
CA ASP A 70 -3.83 6.81 -15.07
C ASP A 70 -3.90 6.00 -13.77
N VAL A 71 -3.04 6.29 -12.79
CA VAL A 71 -3.06 5.64 -11.48
C VAL A 71 -4.11 6.31 -10.58
N ALA A 72 -5.16 5.57 -10.26
CA ALA A 72 -6.27 6.05 -9.43
C ALA A 72 -6.00 5.96 -7.91
N GLY A 73 -5.03 5.15 -7.48
CA GLY A 73 -4.72 4.93 -6.07
C GLY A 73 -3.57 3.95 -5.88
N VAL A 74 -2.94 4.00 -4.71
CA VAL A 74 -1.83 3.11 -4.34
C VAL A 74 -1.97 2.72 -2.87
N ALA A 75 -1.79 1.44 -2.57
CA ALA A 75 -1.69 0.94 -1.21
C ALA A 75 -0.51 -0.03 -1.07
N SER A 76 0.04 -0.06 0.13
CA SER A 76 1.10 -0.99 0.49
C SER A 76 0.54 -2.16 1.26
N GLN A 77 0.73 -3.36 0.71
CA GLN A 77 0.34 -4.63 1.32
C GLN A 77 -1.16 -4.71 1.66
N PRO A 78 -2.07 -4.44 0.69
CA PRO A 78 -3.52 -4.40 0.95
C PRO A 78 -4.14 -5.78 1.21
N PHE A 79 -3.48 -6.87 0.79
CA PHE A 79 -3.95 -8.25 0.98
C PHE A 79 -2.80 -9.27 0.91
N TRP A 80 -3.11 -10.52 1.21
CA TRP A 80 -2.24 -11.67 0.95
C TRP A 80 -2.65 -12.37 -0.35
N LEU A 81 -1.68 -12.73 -1.17
CA LEU A 81 -1.87 -13.68 -2.26
C LEU A 81 -1.50 -15.09 -1.76
N HIS A 82 -2.35 -16.07 -2.05
CA HIS A 82 -2.20 -17.46 -1.63
C HIS A 82 -2.19 -18.39 -2.83
#